data_AF-A0A3B0MH71-F1
#
_entry.id   AF-A0A3B0MH71-F1
#
_cell.length_a   1.000
_cell.length_b   1.000
_cell.length_c   1.000
_cell.angle_alpha   90.00
_cell.angle_beta   90.00
_cell.angle_gamma   90.00
#
_symmetry.space_group_name_H-M   'P 1'
#
loop_
_entity.id
_entity.type
_entity.pdbx_description
1 polymer ?
#
loop_
_entity_poly.entity_id
_entity_poly.type
_entity_poly.pdbx_seq_one_letter_code
_entity_poly.pdbx_strand_id
1 'polypeptide(L)'
;MFSINKINFNPLPNYQSDTQRATPPLSTIEKQHIHCLDSLYANENISYPLHSYDEALALLTPLYDKDYIENKSKINFISTMNEYNQSSAYKKCSFIDWYTIQYYQYSSHAYLNNMLKLGTSFNHHHTLVKQIAQALIHLSLLDDYNNKFTPTMLDRGEVRKLSDMIYLKVNGPYTPTSFFSTKEPNGVIPFLKEIQALADDEVNVLYEIQHTEPLVGANISDLLKDDKQEVLF
;
A
#
# COMPACT_ATOMS: atom_id res chain seq x y z
N MET A 1 29.10 15.85 -13.82
CA MET A 1 30.04 14.72 -13.95
C MET A 1 30.88 14.69 -12.68
N PHE A 2 30.60 13.78 -11.75
CA PHE A 2 31.39 13.64 -10.52
C PHE A 2 31.97 12.22 -10.48
N SER A 3 33.30 12.14 -10.52
CA SER A 3 34.08 10.91 -10.43
C SER A 3 34.57 10.78 -8.99
N ILE A 4 34.14 9.74 -8.27
CA ILE A 4 34.71 9.38 -6.98
C ILE A 4 35.79 8.32 -7.22
N ASN A 5 37.04 8.77 -7.17
CA ASN A 5 38.22 7.91 -7.23
C ASN A 5 38.58 7.45 -5.81
N LYS A 6 38.39 6.15 -5.53
CA LYS A 6 38.71 5.38 -4.31
C LYS A 6 37.61 5.32 -3.23
N ILE A 7 37.11 4.10 -3.02
CA ILE A 7 36.41 3.66 -1.81
C ILE A 7 37.47 3.14 -0.85
N ASN A 8 37.65 3.81 0.29
CA ASN A 8 38.52 3.33 1.36
C ASN A 8 37.71 2.34 2.21
N PHE A 9 38.01 1.04 2.09
CA PHE A 9 37.50 0.03 3.02
C PHE A 9 38.26 0.16 4.34
N ASN A 10 37.70 0.84 5.32
CA ASN A 10 38.09 0.60 6.70
C ASN A 10 37.47 -0.73 7.13
N PRO A 11 38.26 -1.76 7.49
CA PRO A 11 37.71 -2.98 8.05
C PRO A 11 37.00 -2.61 9.37
N LEU A 12 35.71 -2.99 9.46
CA LEU A 12 34.91 -2.80 10.66
C LEU A 12 35.63 -3.41 11.88
N PRO A 13 35.57 -2.75 13.06
CA PRO A 13 36.22 -3.27 14.25
C PRO A 13 35.65 -4.65 14.60
N ASN A 14 36.55 -5.57 14.95
CA ASN A 14 36.26 -6.92 15.42
C ASN A 14 35.08 -6.93 16.42
N TYR A 15 33.91 -7.34 15.94
CA TYR A 15 32.82 -7.74 16.82
C TYR A 15 33.25 -9.06 17.47
N GLN A 16 33.67 -8.98 18.73
CA GLN A 16 33.72 -10.16 19.58
C GLN A 16 32.32 -10.78 19.60
N SER A 17 32.28 -12.08 19.29
CA SER A 17 31.07 -12.88 19.22
C SER A 17 30.45 -13.01 20.60
N ASP A 18 29.58 -12.07 20.96
CA ASP A 18 28.65 -12.25 22.07
C ASP A 18 27.66 -13.34 21.68
N THR A 19 27.83 -14.49 22.33
CA THR A 19 26.85 -15.52 22.66
C THR A 19 25.48 -15.42 21.97
N GLN A 20 25.18 -16.44 21.16
CA GLN A 20 23.88 -16.85 20.60
C GLN A 20 22.64 -16.24 21.29
N ARG A 21 22.28 -15.01 20.93
CA ARG A 21 20.87 -14.61 20.99
C ARG A 21 20.19 -15.30 19.82
N ALA A 22 19.35 -16.28 20.11
CA ALA A 22 18.42 -16.80 19.11
C ALA A 22 17.70 -15.61 18.51
N THR A 23 17.89 -15.38 17.21
CA THR A 23 17.21 -14.32 16.48
C THR A 23 15.71 -14.52 16.71
N PRO A 24 14.95 -13.49 17.13
CA PRO A 24 13.52 -13.65 17.32
C PRO A 24 12.89 -14.21 16.03
N PRO A 25 11.89 -15.10 16.14
CA PRO A 25 11.26 -15.67 14.95
C PRO A 25 10.64 -14.54 14.13
N LEU A 26 10.80 -14.63 12.81
CA LEU A 26 10.22 -13.65 11.87
C LEU A 26 8.71 -13.58 12.04
N SER A 27 8.19 -12.34 12.03
CA SER A 27 6.76 -12.05 12.02
C SER A 27 6.08 -12.54 10.74
N THR A 28 4.75 -12.64 10.75
CA THR A 28 3.96 -13.01 9.56
C THR A 28 4.21 -12.05 8.40
N ILE A 29 4.32 -10.75 8.68
CA ILE A 29 4.62 -9.69 7.71
C ILE A 29 6.00 -9.91 7.09
N GLU A 30 7.04 -10.14 7.89
CA GLU A 30 8.40 -10.37 7.38
C GLU A 30 8.49 -11.64 6.53
N LYS A 31 7.82 -12.73 6.96
CA LYS A 31 7.75 -13.97 6.19
C LYS A 31 7.08 -13.78 4.83
N GLN A 32 5.98 -13.02 4.78
CA GLN A 32 5.33 -12.66 3.51
C GLN A 32 6.26 -11.86 2.61
N HIS A 33 7.01 -10.91 3.18
CA HIS A 33 7.94 -10.09 2.42
C HIS A 33 9.04 -10.92 1.76
N ILE A 34 9.69 -11.77 2.56
CA ILE A 34 10.76 -12.65 2.07
C ILE A 34 10.21 -13.59 0.99
N HIS A 35 9.04 -14.18 1.19
CA HIS A 35 8.42 -15.04 0.19
C HIS A 35 8.14 -14.31 -1.13
N CYS A 36 7.64 -13.07 -1.08
CA CYS A 36 7.43 -12.26 -2.26
C CYS A 36 8.74 -12.00 -3.02
N LEU A 37 9.81 -11.65 -2.31
CA LEU A 37 11.14 -11.44 -2.91
C LEU A 37 11.70 -12.72 -3.53
N ASP A 38 11.58 -13.86 -2.85
CA ASP A 38 12.04 -15.15 -3.33
C ASP A 38 11.30 -15.56 -4.61
N SER A 39 9.97 -15.39 -4.65
CA SER A 39 9.16 -15.67 -5.84
C SER A 39 9.53 -14.78 -7.02
N LEU A 40 9.75 -13.48 -6.80
CA LEU A 40 10.21 -12.57 -7.85
C LEU A 40 11.59 -12.97 -8.37
N TYR A 41 12.52 -13.31 -7.47
CA TYR A 41 13.87 -13.74 -7.83
C TYR A 41 13.87 -15.06 -8.64
N ALA A 42 13.02 -16.01 -8.25
CA ALA A 42 12.85 -17.28 -8.94
C ALA A 42 12.00 -17.20 -10.22
N ASN A 43 11.39 -16.04 -10.51
CA ASN A 43 10.42 -15.85 -11.59
C ASN A 43 9.24 -16.85 -11.52
N GLU A 44 8.76 -17.08 -10.29
CA GLU A 44 7.62 -17.95 -9.98
C GLU A 44 6.35 -17.12 -9.69
N ASN A 45 5.22 -17.80 -9.57
CA ASN A 45 4.01 -17.13 -9.06
C ASN A 45 4.27 -16.67 -7.61
N ILE A 46 3.76 -15.49 -7.24
CA ILE A 46 3.86 -14.98 -5.87
C ILE A 46 3.09 -15.86 -4.88
N SER A 47 2.07 -16.57 -5.34
CA SER A 47 1.28 -17.50 -4.53
C SER A 47 0.62 -18.57 -5.40
N TYR A 48 -0.29 -19.33 -4.80
CA TYR A 48 -0.99 -20.45 -5.41
C TYR A 48 -2.50 -20.26 -5.36
N PRO A 49 -3.27 -20.87 -6.29
CA PRO A 49 -4.72 -20.91 -6.18
C PRO A 49 -5.14 -21.53 -4.85
N LEU A 50 -6.15 -20.94 -4.23
CA LEU A 50 -6.72 -21.45 -2.98
C LEU A 50 -7.77 -22.51 -3.28
N HIS A 51 -7.68 -23.65 -2.61
CA HIS A 51 -8.55 -24.80 -2.85
C HIS A 51 -9.69 -24.92 -1.85
N SER A 52 -9.60 -24.23 -0.72
CA SER A 52 -10.63 -24.28 0.33
C SER A 52 -10.75 -23.00 1.15
N TYR A 53 -11.92 -22.85 1.77
CA TYR A 53 -12.17 -21.81 2.77
C TYR A 53 -11.16 -21.86 3.92
N ASP A 54 -10.87 -23.05 4.45
CA ASP A 54 -10.00 -23.23 5.60
C ASP A 54 -8.55 -22.83 5.28
N GLU A 55 -8.09 -23.12 4.07
CA GLU A 55 -6.79 -22.67 3.57
C GLU A 55 -6.72 -21.14 3.50
N ALA A 56 -7.71 -20.50 2.89
CA ALA A 56 -7.79 -19.05 2.80
C ALA A 56 -7.82 -18.39 4.20
N LEU A 57 -8.59 -18.97 5.13
CA LEU A 57 -8.73 -18.47 6.49
C LEU A 57 -7.43 -18.64 7.29
N ALA A 58 -6.71 -19.75 7.11
CA ALA A 58 -5.42 -20.00 7.75
C ALA A 58 -4.35 -18.97 7.36
N LEU A 59 -4.44 -18.40 6.15
CA LEU A 59 -3.53 -17.33 5.72
C LEU A 59 -3.81 -15.98 6.41
N LEU A 60 -5.09 -15.69 6.70
CA LEU A 60 -5.51 -14.41 7.27
C LEU A 60 -5.49 -14.37 8.81
N THR A 61 -5.78 -15.50 9.47
CA THR A 61 -5.88 -15.59 10.94
C THR A 61 -4.61 -15.20 11.73
N PRO A 62 -3.38 -15.27 11.19
CA PRO A 62 -2.21 -14.70 11.87
C PRO A 62 -2.20 -13.17 11.96
N LEU A 63 -3.07 -12.48 11.21
CA LEU A 63 -3.13 -11.01 11.13
C LEU A 63 -4.48 -10.44 11.57
N TYR A 64 -5.55 -11.20 11.36
CA TYR A 64 -6.91 -10.76 11.61
C TYR A 64 -7.63 -11.75 12.52
N ASP A 65 -8.41 -11.22 13.46
CA ASP A 65 -9.32 -12.06 14.24
C ASP A 65 -10.32 -12.75 13.32
N LYS A 66 -10.60 -14.04 13.57
CA LYS A 66 -11.55 -14.81 12.77
C LYS A 66 -12.94 -14.14 12.70
N ASP A 67 -13.44 -13.66 13.83
CA ASP A 67 -14.70 -12.91 13.91
C ASP A 67 -14.65 -11.62 13.07
N TYR A 68 -13.49 -10.99 12.97
CA TYR A 68 -13.33 -9.84 12.11
C TYR A 68 -13.48 -10.21 10.64
N ILE A 69 -12.82 -11.27 10.18
CA ILE A 69 -12.92 -11.75 8.79
C ILE A 69 -14.36 -12.13 8.46
N GLU A 70 -15.00 -12.92 9.32
CA GLU A 70 -16.30 -13.55 9.04
C GLU A 70 -17.49 -12.58 9.20
N ASN A 71 -17.43 -11.69 10.20
CA ASN A 71 -18.60 -10.92 10.62
C ASN A 71 -18.43 -9.39 10.58
N LYS A 72 -17.20 -8.87 10.65
CA LYS A 72 -16.94 -7.41 10.72
C LYS A 72 -16.38 -6.83 9.44
N SER A 73 -15.69 -7.63 8.64
CA SER A 73 -15.26 -7.22 7.31
C SER A 73 -16.52 -7.03 6.46
N LYS A 74 -16.64 -5.90 5.76
CA LYS A 74 -17.80 -5.65 4.88
C LYS A 74 -17.62 -6.28 3.50
N ILE A 75 -16.59 -7.10 3.30
CA ILE A 75 -16.34 -7.80 2.05
C ILE A 75 -16.73 -9.27 2.21
N ASN A 76 -17.30 -9.86 1.17
CA ASN A 76 -17.66 -11.27 1.20
C ASN A 76 -16.39 -12.12 1.04
N PHE A 77 -16.00 -12.81 2.11
CA PHE A 77 -14.75 -13.57 2.14
C PHE A 77 -14.69 -14.68 1.07
N ILE A 78 -15.79 -15.43 0.88
CA ILE A 78 -15.87 -16.50 -0.12
C ILE A 78 -15.80 -15.92 -1.54
N SER A 79 -16.51 -14.82 -1.81
CA SER A 79 -16.44 -14.12 -3.11
C SER A 79 -15.01 -13.66 -3.39
N THR A 80 -14.36 -13.06 -2.40
CA THR A 80 -12.99 -12.54 -2.50
C THR A 80 -11.99 -13.65 -2.86
N MET A 81 -12.11 -14.83 -2.23
CA MET A 81 -11.31 -16.01 -2.55
C MET A 81 -11.55 -16.50 -3.98
N ASN A 82 -12.82 -16.58 -4.40
CA ASN A 82 -13.16 -17.02 -5.76
C ASN A 82 -12.62 -16.05 -6.81
N GLU A 83 -12.76 -14.74 -6.58
CA GLU A 83 -12.25 -13.69 -7.46
C GLU A 83 -10.72 -13.73 -7.54
N TYR A 84 -10.02 -13.97 -6.44
CA TYR A 84 -8.57 -14.14 -6.42
C TYR A 84 -8.10 -15.27 -7.37
N ASN A 85 -8.78 -16.42 -7.31
CA ASN A 85 -8.48 -17.56 -8.18
C ASN A 85 -8.84 -17.28 -9.64
N GLN A 86 -10.06 -16.78 -9.90
CA GLN A 86 -10.57 -16.52 -11.25
C GLN A 86 -9.76 -15.44 -11.97
N SER A 87 -9.31 -14.42 -11.25
CA SER A 87 -8.52 -13.33 -11.80
C SER A 87 -7.06 -13.71 -12.07
N SER A 88 -6.61 -14.88 -11.63
CA SER A 88 -5.20 -15.30 -11.58
C SER A 88 -4.31 -14.34 -10.78
N ALA A 89 -4.87 -13.69 -9.76
CA ALA A 89 -4.14 -12.73 -8.94
C ALA A 89 -2.99 -13.36 -8.15
N TYR A 90 -3.05 -14.66 -7.87
CA TYR A 90 -1.95 -15.43 -7.26
C TYR A 90 -0.64 -15.37 -8.04
N LYS A 91 -0.67 -15.03 -9.34
CA LYS A 91 0.55 -14.76 -10.12
C LYS A 91 1.22 -13.44 -9.76
N LYS A 92 0.45 -12.48 -9.24
CA LYS A 92 0.86 -11.11 -8.96
C LYS A 92 1.05 -10.82 -7.47
N CYS A 93 0.28 -11.45 -6.58
CA CYS A 93 0.35 -11.16 -5.14
C CYS A 93 -0.09 -12.35 -4.27
N SER A 94 0.22 -12.25 -2.97
CA SER A 94 -0.34 -13.16 -1.97
C SER A 94 -1.84 -12.92 -1.79
N PHE A 95 -2.57 -13.92 -1.30
CA PHE A 95 -3.98 -13.74 -0.98
C PHE A 95 -4.21 -12.72 0.14
N ILE A 96 -3.26 -12.60 1.07
CA ILE A 96 -3.34 -11.63 2.17
C ILE A 96 -3.29 -10.20 1.61
N ASP A 97 -2.37 -9.93 0.68
CA ASP A 97 -2.27 -8.63 0.01
C ASP A 97 -3.55 -8.33 -0.79
N TRP A 98 -4.03 -9.31 -1.56
CA TRP A 98 -5.28 -9.21 -2.32
C TRP A 98 -6.46 -8.84 -1.43
N TYR A 99 -6.69 -9.62 -0.37
CA TYR A 99 -7.78 -9.41 0.57
C TYR A 99 -7.69 -8.03 1.23
N THR A 100 -6.47 -7.59 1.57
CA THR A 100 -6.23 -6.31 2.23
C THR A 100 -6.53 -5.13 1.32
N ILE A 101 -6.09 -5.17 0.05
CA ILE A 101 -6.36 -4.11 -0.93
C ILE A 101 -7.86 -4.03 -1.26
N GLN A 102 -8.50 -5.18 -1.45
CA GLN A 102 -9.97 -5.28 -1.60
C GLN A 102 -10.70 -4.66 -0.40
N TYR A 103 -10.30 -5.04 0.81
CA TYR A 103 -10.91 -4.51 2.03
C TYR A 103 -10.69 -3.00 2.21
N TYR A 104 -9.50 -2.50 1.85
CA TYR A 104 -9.20 -1.06 1.80
C TYR A 104 -10.21 -0.34 0.91
N GLN A 105 -10.32 -0.79 -0.33
CA GLN A 105 -11.11 -0.09 -1.34
C GLN A 105 -12.61 -0.10 -1.05
N TYR A 106 -13.18 -1.26 -0.70
CA TYR A 106 -14.63 -1.41 -0.57
C TYR A 106 -15.19 -0.98 0.78
N SER A 107 -14.39 -1.07 1.85
CA SER A 107 -14.95 -1.01 3.20
C SER A 107 -14.24 -0.05 4.15
N SER A 108 -12.95 0.20 3.97
CA SER A 108 -12.15 0.77 5.06
C SER A 108 -11.35 2.02 4.71
N HIS A 109 -11.30 2.46 3.44
CA HIS A 109 -10.54 3.66 3.05
C HIS A 109 -10.88 4.88 3.94
N ALA A 110 -12.17 5.17 4.13
CA ALA A 110 -12.60 6.33 4.91
C ALA A 110 -12.27 6.17 6.40
N TYR A 111 -12.51 4.97 6.95
CA TYR A 111 -12.22 4.68 8.35
C TYR A 111 -10.71 4.77 8.66
N LEU A 112 -9.88 4.09 7.85
CA LEU A 112 -8.43 4.05 8.05
C LEU A 112 -7.80 5.42 7.80
N ASN A 113 -8.22 6.15 6.77
CA ASN A 113 -7.68 7.49 6.53
C ASN A 113 -8.09 8.47 7.63
N ASN A 114 -9.33 8.40 8.14
CA ASN A 114 -9.75 9.22 9.28
C ASN A 114 -8.98 8.85 10.55
N MET A 115 -8.76 7.56 10.80
CA MET A 115 -7.94 7.10 11.92
C MET A 115 -6.51 7.63 11.81
N LEU A 116 -5.87 7.49 10.64
CA LEU A 116 -4.50 7.98 10.42
C LEU A 116 -4.39 9.50 10.56
N LYS A 117 -5.39 10.26 10.10
CA LYS A 117 -5.45 11.72 10.26
C LYS A 117 -5.48 12.19 11.72
N LEU A 118 -5.90 11.34 12.68
CA LEU A 118 -5.82 11.66 14.12
C LEU A 118 -4.37 11.66 14.66
N GLY A 119 -3.41 11.13 13.89
CA GLY A 119 -1.98 11.32 14.13
C GLY A 119 -1.41 10.65 15.39
N THR A 120 -2.10 9.68 15.99
CA THR A 120 -1.52 8.93 17.12
C THR A 120 -0.54 7.87 16.60
N SER A 121 0.59 7.69 17.29
CA SER A 121 1.58 6.66 16.93
C SER A 121 0.97 5.25 16.90
N PHE A 122 0.01 4.99 17.77
CA PHE A 122 -0.76 3.74 17.80
C PHE A 122 -1.45 3.43 16.46
N ASN A 123 -1.99 4.45 15.79
CA ASN A 123 -2.73 4.27 14.53
C ASN A 123 -1.83 3.79 13.39
N HIS A 124 -0.57 4.26 13.34
CA HIS A 124 0.42 3.79 12.37
C HIS A 124 0.89 2.36 12.65
N HIS A 125 0.72 1.87 13.87
CA HIS A 125 1.04 0.50 14.24
C HIS A 125 -0.11 -0.48 14.08
N HIS A 126 -1.29 -0.01 13.63
CA HIS A 126 -2.46 -0.84 13.37
C HIS A 126 -2.16 -1.91 12.30
N THR A 127 -2.55 -3.16 12.55
CA THR A 127 -2.22 -4.30 11.67
C THR A 127 -2.67 -4.07 10.22
N LEU A 128 -3.89 -3.58 10.01
CA LEU A 128 -4.38 -3.21 8.66
C LEU A 128 -3.49 -2.18 7.96
N VAL A 129 -3.04 -1.15 8.66
CA VAL A 129 -2.18 -0.11 8.07
C VAL A 129 -0.84 -0.70 7.64
N LYS A 130 -0.24 -1.54 8.49
CA LYS A 130 1.00 -2.25 8.15
C LYS A 130 0.84 -3.19 6.96
N GLN A 131 -0.25 -3.96 6.92
CA GLN A 131 -0.49 -4.88 5.81
C GLN A 131 -0.80 -4.15 4.50
N ILE A 132 -1.53 -3.04 4.52
CA ILE A 132 -1.74 -2.22 3.31
C ILE A 132 -0.39 -1.68 2.82
N ALA A 133 0.39 -1.06 3.69
CA ALA A 133 1.70 -0.52 3.32
C ALA A 133 2.60 -1.61 2.70
N GLN A 134 2.57 -2.82 3.27
CA GLN A 134 3.31 -3.95 2.71
C GLN A 134 2.77 -4.43 1.36
N ALA A 135 1.45 -4.54 1.20
CA ALA A 135 0.84 -4.91 -0.07
C ALA A 135 1.22 -3.90 -1.17
N LEU A 136 1.25 -2.60 -0.87
CA LEU A 136 1.70 -1.57 -1.81
C LEU A 136 3.17 -1.75 -2.18
N ILE A 137 4.06 -2.05 -1.22
CA ILE A 137 5.47 -2.37 -1.51
C ILE A 137 5.57 -3.57 -2.46
N HIS A 138 4.84 -4.65 -2.21
CA HIS A 138 4.87 -5.85 -3.06
C HIS A 138 4.38 -5.55 -4.49
N LEU A 139 3.33 -4.74 -4.63
CA LEU A 139 2.83 -4.33 -5.94
C LEU A 139 3.82 -3.45 -6.69
N SER A 140 4.41 -2.44 -6.05
CA SER A 140 5.43 -1.59 -6.69
C SER A 140 6.68 -2.40 -7.10
N LEU A 141 7.10 -3.38 -6.29
CA LEU A 141 8.21 -4.29 -6.63
C LEU A 141 7.88 -5.15 -7.85
N LEU A 142 6.65 -5.65 -7.97
CA LEU A 142 6.19 -6.39 -9.14
C LEU A 142 6.13 -5.49 -10.38
N ASP A 143 5.60 -4.28 -10.20
CA ASP A 143 5.71 -3.08 -11.06
C ASP A 143 7.06 -2.97 -11.77
N ASP A 144 8.06 -2.73 -10.93
CA ASP A 144 9.45 -2.49 -11.31
C ASP A 144 10.09 -3.73 -11.94
N TYR A 145 9.92 -4.91 -11.32
CA TYR A 145 10.47 -6.18 -11.83
C TYR A 145 10.02 -6.47 -13.26
N ASN A 146 8.75 -6.20 -13.58
CA ASN A 146 8.20 -6.42 -14.91
C ASN A 146 8.49 -5.28 -15.89
N ASN A 147 9.28 -4.28 -15.51
CA ASN A 147 9.56 -3.07 -16.29
C ASN A 147 8.28 -2.36 -16.79
N LYS A 148 7.22 -2.37 -15.99
CA LYS A 148 5.95 -1.73 -16.35
C LYS A 148 5.88 -0.27 -15.93
N PHE A 149 6.79 0.18 -15.07
CA PHE A 149 6.78 1.56 -14.61
C PHE A 149 7.09 2.53 -15.75
N THR A 150 6.20 3.50 -15.92
CA THR A 150 6.41 4.64 -16.79
C THR A 150 6.09 5.90 -15.99
N PRO A 151 7.00 6.90 -15.95
CA PRO A 151 6.70 8.16 -15.29
C PRO A 151 5.39 8.77 -15.81
N THR A 152 4.50 9.14 -14.90
CA THR A 152 3.15 9.60 -15.25
C THR A 152 2.74 10.79 -14.39
N MET A 153 1.77 11.55 -14.90
CA MET A 153 1.08 12.56 -14.11
C MET A 153 -0.08 11.89 -13.38
N LEU A 154 -0.30 12.28 -12.14
CA LEU A 154 -1.41 11.83 -11.32
C LEU A 154 -2.16 13.02 -10.75
N ASP A 155 -3.48 12.91 -10.70
CA ASP A 155 -4.39 13.92 -10.17
C ASP A 155 -5.05 13.42 -8.89
N ARG A 156 -5.27 14.36 -7.97
CA ARG A 156 -6.12 14.14 -6.79
C ARG A 156 -6.76 15.44 -6.35
N GLY A 157 -8.01 15.36 -5.92
CA GLY A 157 -8.67 16.41 -5.15
C GLY A 157 -8.63 16.13 -3.64
N GLU A 158 -8.77 17.17 -2.84
CA GLU A 158 -9.08 17.05 -1.42
C GLU A 158 -9.82 18.31 -0.95
N VAL A 159 -10.77 18.16 -0.03
CA VAL A 159 -11.35 19.28 0.71
C VAL A 159 -10.51 19.53 1.97
N ARG A 160 -10.04 20.77 2.14
CA ARG A 160 -9.23 21.19 3.30
C ARG A 160 -9.82 22.39 3.99
N LYS A 161 -9.48 22.56 5.26
CA LYS A 161 -9.73 23.82 5.95
C LYS A 161 -8.78 24.89 5.46
N LEU A 162 -9.28 26.12 5.34
CA LEU A 162 -8.47 27.29 5.02
C LEU A 162 -7.29 27.47 6.00
N SER A 163 -7.49 27.11 7.28
CA SER A 163 -6.43 27.12 8.28
C SER A 163 -5.26 26.20 7.94
N ASP A 164 -5.51 25.08 7.27
CA ASP A 164 -4.49 24.07 6.98
C ASP A 164 -3.63 24.46 5.77
N MET A 165 -4.09 25.42 4.98
CA MET A 165 -3.37 25.93 3.80
C MET A 165 -2.05 26.62 4.19
N ILE A 166 -1.93 27.12 5.43
CA ILE A 166 -0.70 27.75 5.94
C ILE A 166 0.50 26.77 6.01
N TYR A 167 0.22 25.46 6.06
CA TYR A 167 1.24 24.43 6.09
C TYR A 167 1.78 24.07 4.70
N LEU A 168 1.11 24.52 3.63
CA LEU A 168 1.56 24.33 2.26
C LEU A 168 2.49 25.47 1.88
N LYS A 169 3.73 25.13 1.52
CA LYS A 169 4.75 26.08 1.09
C LYS A 169 5.22 25.73 -0.31
N VAL A 170 5.37 26.75 -1.16
CA VAL A 170 6.01 26.58 -2.48
C VAL A 170 7.40 25.99 -2.29
N ASN A 171 7.71 24.92 -3.04
CA ASN A 171 8.94 24.12 -2.92
C ASN A 171 9.17 23.49 -1.52
N GLY A 172 8.15 23.46 -0.66
CA GLY A 172 8.21 22.77 0.62
C GLY A 172 7.88 21.28 0.47
N PRO A 173 8.39 20.42 1.37
CA PRO A 173 7.96 19.03 1.41
C PRO A 173 6.49 18.98 1.82
N TYR A 174 5.76 18.05 1.21
CA TYR A 174 4.41 17.70 1.61
C TYR A 174 4.40 16.23 2.00
N THR A 175 3.96 15.95 3.22
CA THR A 175 3.85 14.58 3.74
C THR A 175 2.39 14.34 4.13
N PRO A 176 1.66 13.48 3.41
CA PRO A 176 0.30 13.13 3.79
C PRO A 176 0.30 12.35 5.10
N THR A 177 -0.72 12.55 5.92
CA THR A 177 -0.88 11.86 7.21
C THR A 177 -1.66 10.55 7.09
N SER A 178 -2.22 10.26 5.91
CA SER A 178 -2.99 9.07 5.59
C SER A 178 -2.60 8.54 4.22
N PHE A 179 -3.09 7.35 3.85
CA PHE A 179 -2.95 6.86 2.48
C PHE A 179 -3.50 7.87 1.48
N PHE A 180 -2.81 8.01 0.36
CA PHE A 180 -3.01 9.09 -0.59
C PHE A 180 -3.39 8.51 -1.95
N SER A 181 -4.70 8.39 -2.18
CA SER A 181 -5.26 7.81 -3.41
C SER A 181 -5.24 8.83 -4.55
N THR A 182 -4.67 8.47 -5.68
CA THR A 182 -4.53 9.34 -6.85
C THR A 182 -5.00 8.60 -8.09
N LYS A 183 -5.16 9.33 -9.20
CA LYS A 183 -5.63 8.75 -10.45
C LYS A 183 -4.92 9.39 -11.64
N GLU A 184 -4.72 8.63 -12.72
CA GLU A 184 -4.25 9.20 -13.98
C GLU A 184 -5.25 10.24 -14.56
N PRO A 185 -4.76 11.36 -15.14
CA PRO A 185 -5.60 12.42 -15.68
C PRO A 185 -6.60 11.91 -16.73
N ASN A 186 -7.89 12.00 -16.41
CA ASN A 186 -8.97 11.63 -17.34
C ASN A 186 -10.06 12.71 -17.43
N GLY A 187 -9.77 13.92 -16.94
CA GLY A 187 -10.69 15.05 -16.88
C GLY A 187 -11.64 15.04 -15.67
N VAL A 188 -11.63 14.01 -14.82
CA VAL A 188 -12.41 13.94 -13.58
C VAL A 188 -11.47 13.80 -12.38
N ILE A 189 -11.42 14.85 -11.56
CA ILE A 189 -10.61 14.86 -10.33
C ILE A 189 -11.43 14.31 -9.16
N PRO A 190 -10.98 13.23 -8.49
CA PRO A 190 -11.72 12.63 -7.39
C PRO A 190 -11.64 13.48 -6.11
N PHE A 191 -12.62 13.29 -5.21
CA PHE A 191 -12.66 13.85 -3.84
C PHE A 191 -12.81 15.38 -3.71
N LEU A 192 -13.17 16.07 -4.79
CA LEU A 192 -13.64 17.46 -4.71
C LEU A 192 -15.13 17.50 -4.35
N LYS A 193 -15.56 18.56 -3.66
CA LYS A 193 -16.99 18.86 -3.45
C LYS A 193 -17.46 19.90 -4.45
N GLU A 194 -18.76 19.90 -4.73
CA GLU A 194 -19.42 21.05 -5.35
C GLU A 194 -19.20 22.31 -4.50
N ILE A 195 -18.98 23.45 -5.14
CA ILE A 195 -18.65 24.70 -4.42
C ILE A 195 -19.73 25.06 -3.40
N GLN A 196 -21.01 24.80 -3.71
CA GLN A 196 -22.12 25.11 -2.80
C GLN A 196 -22.22 24.14 -1.61
N ALA A 197 -21.48 23.02 -1.63
CA ALA A 197 -21.44 22.02 -0.57
C ALA A 197 -20.21 22.17 0.34
N LEU A 198 -19.31 23.11 0.05
CA LEU A 198 -18.20 23.46 0.93
C LEU A 198 -18.72 24.25 2.14
N ALA A 199 -18.20 23.94 3.33
CA ALA A 199 -18.38 24.82 4.48
C ALA A 199 -17.62 26.14 4.29
N ASP A 200 -18.01 27.19 5.02
CA ASP A 200 -17.41 28.53 4.89
C ASP A 200 -15.87 28.56 5.13
N ASP A 201 -15.36 27.61 5.91
CA ASP A 201 -13.93 27.46 6.20
C ASP A 201 -13.23 26.38 5.37
N GLU A 202 -13.90 25.81 4.36
CA GLU A 202 -13.37 24.75 3.49
C GLU A 202 -12.98 25.27 2.09
N VAL A 203 -11.99 24.61 1.49
CA VAL A 203 -11.55 24.87 0.12
C VAL A 203 -11.23 23.56 -0.60
N ASN A 204 -11.57 23.50 -1.89
CA ASN A 204 -11.11 22.44 -2.78
C ASN A 204 -9.63 22.67 -3.14
N VAL A 205 -8.80 21.66 -2.90
CA VAL A 205 -7.39 21.65 -3.27
C VAL A 205 -7.17 20.59 -4.35
N LEU A 206 -6.54 21.01 -5.44
CA LEU A 206 -6.10 20.13 -6.53
C LEU A 206 -4.61 19.84 -6.38
N TYR A 207 -4.25 18.57 -6.51
CA TYR A 207 -2.87 18.11 -6.63
C TYR A 207 -2.63 17.58 -8.04
N GLU A 208 -1.60 18.12 -8.68
CA GLU A 208 -0.99 17.55 -9.88
C GLU A 208 0.37 17.00 -9.47
N ILE A 209 0.57 15.70 -9.65
CA ILE A 209 1.68 14.96 -9.05
C ILE A 209 2.49 14.31 -10.16
N GLN A 210 3.78 14.62 -10.22
CA GLN A 210 4.74 13.92 -11.07
C GLN A 210 5.18 12.65 -10.35
N HIS A 211 4.69 11.50 -10.81
CA HIS A 211 5.09 10.20 -10.30
C HIS A 211 6.25 9.66 -11.13
N THR A 212 7.48 9.80 -10.61
CA THR A 212 8.72 9.52 -11.36
C THR A 212 9.53 8.34 -10.83
N GLU A 213 9.15 7.78 -9.68
CA GLU A 213 9.92 6.73 -9.00
C GLU A 213 9.13 5.40 -8.96
N PRO A 214 9.68 4.29 -9.48
CA PRO A 214 8.95 3.02 -9.63
C PRO A 214 8.56 2.34 -8.31
N LEU A 215 9.26 2.65 -7.23
CA LEU A 215 9.10 2.02 -5.92
C LEU A 215 8.27 2.87 -4.94
N VAL A 216 7.62 3.93 -5.43
CA VAL A 216 6.89 4.90 -4.60
C VAL A 216 5.46 5.03 -5.11
N GLY A 217 4.53 4.35 -4.46
CA GLY A 217 3.13 4.29 -4.89
C GLY A 217 2.87 3.07 -5.77
N ALA A 218 1.71 2.46 -5.60
CA ALA A 218 1.35 1.23 -6.29
C ALA A 218 0.05 1.40 -7.09
N ASN A 219 0.03 0.91 -8.32
CA ASN A 219 -1.19 0.80 -9.10
C ASN A 219 -2.05 -0.35 -8.54
N ILE A 220 -3.13 -0.01 -7.84
CA ILE A 220 -4.02 -1.00 -7.26
C ILE A 220 -5.15 -1.40 -8.22
N SER A 221 -5.43 -0.58 -9.25
CA SER A 221 -6.41 -0.92 -10.28
C SER A 221 -6.00 -2.13 -11.12
N ASP A 222 -4.71 -2.33 -11.34
CA ASP A 222 -4.17 -3.49 -12.07
C ASP A 222 -4.43 -4.82 -11.34
N LEU A 223 -4.57 -4.75 -10.02
CA LEU A 223 -4.96 -5.85 -9.16
C LEU A 223 -6.48 -6.01 -9.15
N LEU A 224 -7.20 -4.91 -8.90
CA LEU A 224 -8.65 -4.90 -8.68
C LEU A 224 -9.47 -5.03 -9.98
N LYS A 225 -8.83 -4.85 -11.14
CA LYS A 225 -9.45 -4.82 -12.48
C LYS A 225 -10.62 -3.85 -12.54
N ASP A 226 -10.49 -2.73 -11.85
CA ASP A 226 -11.43 -1.63 -11.99
C ASP A 226 -10.84 -0.56 -12.92
N ASP A 227 -11.67 0.02 -13.78
CA ASP A 227 -11.24 1.06 -14.74
C ASP A 227 -10.93 2.40 -14.04
N LYS A 228 -10.57 2.36 -12.75
CA LYS A 228 -10.32 3.55 -11.93
C LYS A 228 -8.93 4.11 -12.13
N GLN A 229 -7.96 3.33 -12.59
CA GLN A 229 -6.55 3.75 -12.74
C GLN A 229 -6.00 4.39 -11.46
N GLU A 230 -6.27 3.75 -10.32
CA GLU A 230 -5.93 4.24 -8.99
C GLU A 230 -4.48 3.88 -8.62
N VAL A 231 -3.69 4.91 -8.28
CA VAL A 231 -2.36 4.77 -7.69
C VAL A 231 -2.42 5.22 -6.24
N LEU A 232 -2.05 4.32 -5.32
CA LEU A 232 -2.11 4.56 -3.88
C LEU A 232 -0.70 4.71 -3.29
N PHE A 233 -0.51 5.76 -2.49
CA PHE A 233 0.70 6.04 -1.71
C PHE A 233 0.46 5.89 -0.21
#